data_AF-A0AAP1E400-F1
#
_entry.id   AF-A0AAP1E400-F1
#
_cell.length_a   1.000
_cell.length_b   1.000
_cell.length_c   1.000
_cell.angle_alpha   90.00
_cell.angle_beta   90.00
_cell.angle_gamma   90.00
#
_symmetry.space_group_name_H-M   'P 1'
#
loop_
_entity.id
_entity.type
_entity.pdbx_description
1 polymer ?
#
loop_
_entity_poly.entity_id
_entity_poly.type
_entity_poly.pdbx_seq_one_letter_code
_entity_poly.pdbx_strand_id
1 'polypeptide(L)' 'MQKDSEKVTYMSRDLIEFLETTIIDGTASQEETTLYEDYKLFGTIDKKSYAFKKLVYKYLKSDY' A
#
# COMPACT_ATOMS: atom_id res chain seq x y z
N MET A 1 26.80 -6.55 3.40
CA MET A 1 25.67 -7.08 4.19
C MET A 1 24.39 -6.48 3.65
N GLN A 2 23.65 -7.26 2.87
CA GLN A 2 22.27 -6.98 2.45
C GLN A 2 21.37 -7.25 3.67
N LYS A 3 20.85 -6.21 4.33
CA LYS A 3 19.85 -6.37 5.42
C LYS A 3 18.70 -5.37 5.34
N ASP A 4 18.84 -4.29 4.58
CA ASP A 4 17.78 -3.28 4.46
C ASP A 4 16.72 -3.62 3.40
N SER A 5 17.05 -4.39 2.36
CA SER A 5 16.10 -4.74 1.30
C SER A 5 14.99 -5.71 1.74
N GLU A 6 15.28 -6.62 2.67
CA GLU A 6 14.28 -7.61 3.10
C GLU A 6 13.13 -6.94 3.85
N LYS A 7 13.42 -6.09 4.85
CA LYS A 7 12.38 -5.37 5.61
C LYS A 7 11.48 -4.50 4.74
N VAL A 8 12.05 -3.83 3.74
CA VAL A 8 11.30 -2.96 2.83
C VAL A 8 10.37 -3.77 1.91
N THR A 9 10.76 -4.98 1.55
CA THR A 9 9.96 -5.85 0.68
C THR A 9 8.74 -6.40 1.43
N TYR A 10 8.91 -6.84 2.68
CA TYR A 10 7.80 -7.29 3.53
C TYR A 10 6.78 -6.17 3.75
N MET A 11 7.23 -4.99 4.15
CA MET A 11 6.34 -3.83 4.33
C MET A 11 5.61 -3.42 3.04
N SER A 12 6.21 -3.64 1.87
CA SER A 12 5.54 -3.36 0.60
C SER A 12 4.43 -4.37 0.31
N ARG A 13 4.63 -5.66 0.61
CA ARG A 13 3.61 -6.70 0.40
C ARG A 13 2.44 -6.53 1.35
N ASP A 14 2.70 -6.38 2.65
CA ASP A 14 1.64 -6.26 3.66
C ASP A 14 0.77 -5.01 3.40
N LEU A 15 1.39 -3.93 2.91
CA LEU A 15 0.67 -2.71 2.53
C LEU A 15 -0.23 -2.90 1.30
N ILE A 16 0.17 -3.73 0.34
CA ILE A 16 -0.68 -4.08 -0.81
C ILE A 16 -1.83 -4.96 -0.35
N GLU A 17 -1.58 -5.98 0.46
CA GLU A 17 -2.63 -6.86 1.00
C GLU A 17 -3.62 -6.06 1.86
N PHE A 18 -3.14 -5.11 2.65
CA PHE A 18 -3.98 -4.15 3.38
C PHE A 18 -4.83 -3.30 2.44
N LEU A 19 -4.24 -2.74 1.38
CA LEU A 19 -4.96 -1.95 0.39
C LEU A 19 -6.05 -2.78 -0.30
N GLU A 20 -5.73 -4.00 -0.72
CA GLU A 20 -6.69 -4.96 -1.29
C GLU A 20 -7.85 -5.24 -0.36
N THR A 21 -7.57 -5.49 0.92
CA THR A 21 -8.60 -5.71 1.95
C THR A 21 -9.52 -4.50 2.06
N THR A 22 -8.97 -3.28 2.14
CA THR A 22 -9.82 -2.08 2.22
C THR A 22 -10.71 -1.87 0.99
N ILE A 23 -10.27 -2.29 -0.19
CA ILE A 23 -11.05 -2.25 -1.43
C ILE A 23 -12.17 -3.28 -1.40
N ILE A 24 -11.87 -4.53 -1.01
CA ILE A 24 -12.85 -5.61 -0.89
C ILE A 24 -13.94 -5.25 0.14
N ASP A 25 -13.54 -4.66 1.26
CA ASP A 25 -14.45 -4.22 2.33
C ASP A 25 -15.25 -2.95 1.98
N GLY A 26 -14.95 -2.31 0.84
CA GLY A 26 -15.61 -1.08 0.41
C GLY A 26 -15.27 0.14 1.27
N THR A 27 -14.15 0.10 2.00
CA THR A 27 -13.68 1.19 2.88
C THR A 27 -12.51 2.00 2.30
N ALA A 28 -12.04 1.60 1.11
CA ALA A 28 -11.02 2.33 0.37
C ALA A 28 -11.54 3.68 -0.13
N SER A 29 -10.70 4.71 -0.07
CA SER A 29 -11.00 5.98 -0.75
C SER A 29 -10.84 5.84 -2.27
N GLN A 30 -11.33 6.84 -3.02
CA GLN A 30 -11.12 6.90 -4.46
C GLN A 30 -9.63 6.93 -4.80
N GLU A 31 -8.82 7.69 -4.06
CA GLU A 31 -7.38 7.77 -4.27
C GLU A 31 -6.66 6.44 -3.95
N GLU A 32 -7.12 5.70 -2.94
CA GLU A 32 -6.62 4.36 -2.62
C GLU A 32 -6.96 3.37 -3.75
N THR A 33 -8.17 3.46 -4.31
CA THR A 33 -8.59 2.65 -5.46
C THR A 33 -7.73 2.95 -6.69
N THR A 34 -7.52 4.23 -7.02
CA THR A 34 -6.63 4.63 -8.12
C THR A 34 -5.20 4.16 -7.89
N LEU A 35 -4.68 4.27 -6.66
CA LEU A 35 -3.34 3.77 -6.31
C LEU A 35 -3.21 2.27 -6.58
N TYR A 36 -4.26 1.48 -6.28
CA TYR A 36 -4.28 0.05 -6.54
C TYR A 36 -4.43 -0.29 -8.03
N GLU A 37 -5.21 0.48 -8.78
CA GLU A 37 -5.30 0.33 -10.25
C GLU A 37 -3.98 0.63 -10.94
N ASP A 38 -3.31 1.72 -10.56
CA ASP A 38 -1.97 2.07 -11.04
C ASP A 38 -0.97 0.95 -10.70
N TYR A 39 -1.03 0.41 -9.49
CA TYR A 39 -0.21 -0.73 -9.10
C TYR A 39 -0.44 -1.96 -10.00
N LYS A 40 -1.70 -2.32 -10.29
CA LYS A 40 -2.04 -3.43 -11.19
C LYS A 40 -1.52 -3.20 -12.61
N LEU A 41 -1.57 -1.96 -13.11
CA LEU A 41 -1.15 -1.60 -14.46
C LEU A 41 0.37 -1.54 -14.62
N PHE A 42 1.08 -0.96 -13.65
CA PHE A 42 2.51 -0.64 -13.76
C PHE A 42 3.40 -1.52 -12.89
N GLY A 43 2.83 -2.38 -12.03
CA GLY A 43 3.57 -3.24 -11.10
C GLY A 43 4.33 -2.48 -10.01
N THR A 44 4.15 -1.16 -9.92
CA THR A 44 4.88 -0.29 -8.98
C THR A 44 3.94 0.78 -8.42
N ILE A 45 4.23 1.25 -7.21
CA ILE A 45 3.53 2.37 -6.57
C ILE A 45 4.48 3.54 -6.40
N ASP A 46 4.01 4.75 -6.71
CA ASP A 46 4.73 5.97 -6.36
C ASP A 46 4.72 6.20 -4.85
N LYS A 47 5.84 5.86 -4.21
CA LYS A 47 6.07 6.04 -2.78
C LYS A 47 6.14 7.50 -2.33
N LYS A 48 6.27 8.46 -3.26
CA LYS A 48 6.29 9.89 -2.95
C LYS A 48 4.88 10.49 -2.93
N SER A 49 3.91 9.82 -3.55
CA SER A 49 2.52 10.28 -3.64
C SER A 49 1.91 10.47 -2.25
N TYR A 50 0.99 11.44 -2.17
CA TYR A 50 0.25 11.69 -0.92
C TYR A 50 -0.64 10.51 -0.55
N ALA A 51 -1.28 9.87 -1.55
CA ALA A 51 -2.10 8.68 -1.37
C ALA A 51 -1.33 7.52 -0.72
N PHE A 52 -0.11 7.22 -1.21
CA PHE A 52 0.73 6.20 -0.61
C PHE A 52 1.11 6.51 0.84
N LYS A 53 1.51 7.75 1.15
CA LYS A 53 1.86 8.13 2.52
C LYS A 53 0.67 8.02 3.47
N LYS A 54 -0.52 8.37 3.00
CA LYS A 54 -1.76 8.25 3.76
C LYS A 54 -2.12 6.78 3.98
N LEU A 55 -1.96 5.94 2.97
CA LEU A 55 -2.13 4.49 3.07
C LEU A 55 -1.19 3.88 4.12
N VAL A 56 0.11 4.23 4.07
CA VAL A 56 1.10 3.78 5.09
C VAL A 56 0.70 4.22 6.48
N TYR A 57 0.25 5.46 6.65
CA TYR A 57 -0.22 5.95 7.96
C TYR A 57 -1.46 5.20 8.45
N LYS A 58 -2.39 4.89 7.55
CA LYS A 58 -3.61 4.11 7.84
C LYS A 58 -3.24 2.68 8.28
N TYR A 59 -2.34 2.03 7.55
CA TYR A 59 -1.80 0.71 7.86
C TYR A 59 -1.10 0.66 9.23
N LEU A 60 -0.24 1.64 9.52
CA LEU A 60 0.46 1.70 10.82
C LEU A 60 -0.48 1.97 12.01
N LYS A 61 -1.73 2.36 11.75
CA LYS A 61 -2.75 2.61 12.78
C LYS A 61 -3.86 1.56 12.82
N SER A 62 -3.89 0.63 11.88
CA SER A 62 -4.82 -0.49 11.89
C SER A 62 -4.30 -1.63 12.74
N ASP A 63 -5.20 -2.45 13.27
CA ASP A 63 -4.88 -3.73 13.91
C ASP A 63 -4.62 -4.86 12.88
N TYR A 64 -4.30 -4.48 11.64
CA TYR A 64 -4.01 -5.38 10.52
C TYR A 64 -2.64 -6.05 10.70
#